data_AF-A0A917VZJ7-F1
#
_entry.id   AF-A0A917VZJ7-F1
#
_cell.length_a   1.000
_cell.length_b   1.000
_cell.length_c   1.000
_cell.angle_alpha   90.00
_cell.angle_beta   90.00
_cell.angle_gamma   90.00
#
_symmetry.space_group_name_H-M   'P 1'
#
loop_
_entity.id
_entity.type
_entity.pdbx_description
1 polymer ?
#
loop_
_entity_poly.entity_id
_entity_poly.type
_entity_poly.pdbx_seq_one_letter_code
_entity_poly.pdbx_strand_id
1 'polypeptide(L)'
;MSPASSAALAIALQLDPVSSAAALIGCTVQFVGFTVMSYKENDFGGFFAQALVTPKVQFPNLVKNPKLIIPPFVAAMVSAPIATMLLGLKVPYELGGLGLSSLIAPLNILAVQGVRGLMVFIVSGVLIPGVITLVLYRVIKVAGWVKERDLHLEVQ
;
A
#
# COMPACT_ATOMS: atom_id res chain seq x y z
N MET A 1 -1.86 -8.66 -8.43
CA MET A 1 -0.69 -8.83 -9.33
C MET A 1 0.59 -8.80 -8.49
N SER A 2 1.63 -9.59 -8.83
CA SER A 2 2.87 -9.58 -8.04
C SER A 2 3.57 -8.24 -8.25
N PRO A 3 4.39 -7.75 -7.30
CA PRO A 3 5.12 -6.50 -7.46
C PRO A 3 5.87 -6.41 -8.80
N ALA A 4 6.50 -7.53 -9.21
CA ALA A 4 7.16 -7.66 -10.51
C ALA A 4 6.20 -7.52 -11.71
N SER A 5 4.99 -8.08 -11.64
CA SER A 5 3.98 -7.95 -12.71
C SER A 5 3.41 -6.52 -12.80
N SER A 6 3.26 -5.84 -11.67
CA SER A 6 2.84 -4.43 -11.64
C SER A 6 3.93 -3.50 -12.20
N ALA A 7 5.20 -3.72 -11.86
CA ALA A 7 6.33 -3.00 -12.44
C ALA A 7 6.49 -3.26 -13.95
N ALA A 8 6.34 -4.52 -14.39
CA ALA A 8 6.37 -4.86 -15.81
C ALA A 8 5.29 -4.13 -16.60
N LEU A 9 4.08 -3.97 -16.03
CA LEU A 9 3.00 -3.20 -16.66
C LEU A 9 3.35 -1.70 -16.74
N ALA A 10 3.93 -1.13 -15.70
CA ALA A 10 4.37 0.27 -15.70
C ALA A 10 5.44 0.54 -16.77
N ILE A 11 6.38 -0.40 -16.94
CA ILE A 11 7.40 -0.37 -18.01
C ILE A 11 6.73 -0.49 -19.39
N ALA A 12 5.82 -1.46 -19.57
CA ALA A 12 5.15 -1.71 -20.84
C ALA A 12 4.30 -0.52 -21.31
N LEU A 13 3.66 0.18 -20.37
CA LEU A 13 2.86 1.38 -20.64
C LEU A 13 3.70 2.67 -20.73
N GLN A 14 5.01 2.59 -20.49
CA GLN A 14 5.92 3.73 -20.47
C GLN A 14 5.36 4.90 -19.63
N LEU A 15 4.95 4.58 -18.40
CA LEU A 15 4.32 5.58 -17.53
C LEU A 15 5.21 6.80 -17.34
N ASP A 16 4.61 7.98 -17.40
CA ASP A 16 5.31 9.21 -17.07
C ASP A 16 5.65 9.26 -15.57
N PRO A 17 6.66 10.04 -15.15
CA PRO A 17 7.14 10.00 -13.77
C PRO A 17 6.10 10.34 -12.69
N VAL A 18 5.04 11.09 -13.04
CA VAL A 18 3.96 11.45 -12.11
C VAL A 18 2.98 10.29 -11.99
N SER A 19 2.59 9.68 -13.11
CA SER A 19 1.74 8.48 -13.12
C SER A 19 2.43 7.29 -12.43
N SER A 20 3.73 7.10 -12.64
CA SER A 20 4.52 6.08 -11.93
C SER A 20 4.52 6.31 -10.42
N ALA A 21 4.61 7.57 -9.97
CA ALA A 21 4.56 7.90 -8.55
C ALA A 21 3.18 7.66 -7.96
N ALA A 22 2.10 7.98 -8.69
CA ALA A 22 0.74 7.66 -8.27
C ALA A 22 0.53 6.15 -8.15
N ALA A 23 1.02 5.37 -9.12
CA ALA A 23 0.95 3.90 -9.10
C ALA A 23 1.75 3.31 -7.93
N LEU A 24 2.97 3.82 -7.69
CA LEU A 24 3.80 3.42 -6.55
C LEU A 24 3.09 3.69 -5.22
N ILE A 25 2.55 4.89 -5.01
CA ILE A 25 1.84 5.24 -3.77
C ILE A 25 0.57 4.42 -3.62
N GLY A 26 -0.22 4.24 -4.69
CA GLY A 26 -1.41 3.39 -4.67
C GLY A 26 -1.10 1.96 -4.23
N CYS A 27 -0.02 1.36 -4.74
CA CYS A 27 0.44 0.06 -4.28
C CYS A 27 0.95 0.09 -2.84
N THR A 28 1.76 1.08 -2.45
CA THR A 28 2.28 1.26 -1.08
C THR A 28 1.16 1.31 -0.04
N VAL A 29 0.08 2.03 -0.35
CA VAL A 29 -1.09 2.15 0.53
C VAL A 29 -1.76 0.81 0.78
N GLN A 30 -1.76 -0.12 -0.18
CA GLN A 30 -2.31 -1.46 0.03
C GLN A 30 -1.47 -2.26 1.02
N PHE A 31 -0.14 -2.19 0.95
CA PHE A 31 0.74 -2.82 1.95
C PHE A 31 0.42 -2.28 3.33
N VAL A 32 0.42 -0.96 3.48
CA VAL A 32 0.22 -0.30 4.78
C VAL A 32 -1.18 -0.56 5.31
N GLY A 33 -2.21 -0.41 4.48
CA GLY A 33 -3.60 -0.59 4.88
C GLY A 33 -3.87 -1.99 5.40
N PHE A 34 -3.50 -3.03 4.65
CA PHE A 34 -3.68 -4.42 5.11
C PHE A 34 -2.84 -4.74 6.34
N THR A 35 -1.62 -4.22 6.41
CA THR A 35 -0.73 -4.39 7.58
C THR A 35 -1.37 -3.82 8.84
N VAL A 36 -1.87 -2.59 8.74
CA VAL A 36 -2.39 -1.86 9.89
C VAL A 36 -3.75 -2.38 10.33
N MET A 37 -4.63 -2.77 9.39
CA MET A 37 -5.93 -3.37 9.73
C MET A 37 -5.76 -4.71 10.44
N SER A 38 -4.77 -5.52 10.04
CA SER A 38 -4.60 -6.88 10.53
C SER A 38 -3.56 -7.04 11.65
N TYR A 39 -2.98 -5.93 12.13
CA TYR A 39 -1.90 -5.92 13.14
C TYR A 39 -2.25 -6.68 14.43
N LYS A 40 -3.53 -6.70 14.82
CA LYS A 40 -3.99 -7.41 16.02
C LYS A 40 -4.39 -8.87 15.77
N GLU A 41 -4.53 -9.25 14.51
CA GLU A 41 -5.04 -10.56 14.11
C GLU A 41 -3.93 -11.50 13.64
N ASN A 42 -2.75 -10.97 13.31
CA ASN A 42 -1.64 -11.73 12.77
C ASN A 42 -0.43 -11.75 13.71
N ASP A 43 0.36 -12.81 13.58
CA ASP A 43 1.66 -12.93 14.21
C ASP A 43 2.69 -12.01 13.51
N PHE A 44 3.90 -11.94 14.07
CA PHE A 44 4.98 -11.16 13.47
C PHE A 44 5.35 -11.66 12.06
N GLY A 45 5.24 -12.96 11.79
CA GLY A 45 5.46 -13.53 10.46
C GLY A 45 4.47 -13.00 9.44
N GLY A 46 3.17 -13.08 9.76
CA GLY A 46 2.11 -12.49 8.94
C GLY A 46 2.28 -10.98 8.75
N PHE A 47 2.69 -10.25 9.79
CA PHE A 47 2.97 -8.82 9.73
C PHE A 47 4.07 -8.47 8.71
N PHE A 48 5.24 -9.11 8.78
CA PHE A 48 6.33 -8.83 7.85
C PHE A 48 6.02 -9.31 6.43
N ALA A 49 5.29 -10.43 6.28
CA ALA A 49 4.89 -10.94 4.98
C ALA A 49 4.03 -9.92 4.21
N GLN A 50 3.03 -9.33 4.84
CA GLN A 50 2.20 -8.32 4.17
C GLN A 50 2.88 -6.95 4.05
N ALA A 51 3.69 -6.55 5.03
CA ALA A 51 4.31 -5.23 5.08
C ALA A 51 5.50 -5.08 4.11
N LEU A 52 6.30 -6.13 3.94
CA LEU A 52 7.55 -6.07 3.17
C LEU A 52 7.58 -6.99 1.96
N VAL A 53 6.79 -8.07 1.95
CA VAL A 53 6.80 -9.03 0.84
C VAL A 53 5.67 -8.72 -0.13
N THR A 54 4.42 -8.92 0.28
CA THR A 54 3.26 -8.66 -0.59
C THR A 54 1.93 -8.58 0.17
N PRO A 55 1.04 -7.61 -0.15
CA PRO A 55 -0.30 -7.55 0.42
C PRO A 55 -1.21 -8.67 -0.12
N LYS A 56 -0.78 -9.38 -1.18
CA LYS A 56 -1.52 -10.52 -1.73
C LYS A 56 -1.75 -11.64 -0.72
N VAL A 57 -0.99 -11.72 0.36
CA VAL A 57 -1.25 -12.71 1.42
C VAL A 57 -2.67 -12.57 1.98
N GLN A 58 -3.26 -11.37 1.91
CA GLN A 58 -4.65 -11.10 2.30
C GLN A 58 -5.68 -11.39 1.19
N PHE A 59 -5.26 -11.86 0.01
CA PHE A 59 -6.17 -12.12 -1.10
C PHE A 59 -7.21 -13.22 -0.79
N PRO A 60 -6.87 -14.35 -0.12
CA PRO A 60 -7.88 -15.33 0.28
C PRO A 60 -8.96 -14.74 1.20
N ASN A 61 -8.56 -13.86 2.12
CA ASN A 61 -9.47 -13.16 3.03
C ASN A 61 -10.35 -12.16 2.28
N LEU A 62 -9.78 -11.46 1.29
CA LEU A 62 -10.52 -10.53 0.45
C LEU A 62 -11.57 -11.23 -0.43
N VAL A 63 -11.28 -12.44 -0.93
CA VAL A 63 -12.27 -13.23 -1.68
C VAL A 63 -13.45 -13.63 -0.81
N LYS A 64 -13.21 -13.96 0.48
CA LYS A 64 -14.26 -14.29 1.45
C LYS A 64 -15.08 -13.06 1.84
N ASN A 65 -14.43 -11.91 2.06
CA ASN A 65 -15.09 -10.64 2.39
C ASN A 65 -14.51 -9.48 1.56
N PRO A 66 -15.10 -9.19 0.38
CA PRO A 66 -14.64 -8.11 -0.51
C PRO A 66 -14.66 -6.72 0.14
N LYS A 67 -15.45 -6.52 1.20
CA LYS A 67 -15.56 -5.21 1.88
C LYS A 67 -14.25 -4.80 2.58
N LEU A 68 -13.35 -5.74 2.82
CA LEU A 68 -12.02 -5.49 3.39
C LEU A 68 -11.14 -4.56 2.53
N ILE A 69 -11.38 -4.45 1.22
CA ILE A 69 -10.62 -3.56 0.34
C ILE A 69 -11.05 -2.09 0.47
N ILE A 70 -12.23 -1.80 1.03
CA ILE A 70 -12.79 -0.45 1.04
C ILE A 70 -11.85 0.53 1.77
N PRO A 71 -11.37 0.26 2.99
CA PRO A 71 -10.47 1.18 3.68
C PRO A 71 -9.18 1.49 2.91
N PRO A 72 -8.37 0.52 2.46
CA PRO A 72 -7.14 0.82 1.74
C PRO A 72 -7.38 1.41 0.36
N PHE A 73 -8.50 1.09 -0.31
CA PHE A 73 -8.85 1.68 -1.61
C PHE A 73 -9.16 3.17 -1.49
N VAL A 74 -9.99 3.56 -0.53
CA VAL A 74 -10.30 4.97 -0.25
C VAL A 74 -9.04 5.72 0.18
N ALA A 75 -8.22 5.11 1.03
CA ALA A 75 -6.93 5.68 1.41
C ALA A 75 -6.02 5.92 0.19
N ALA A 76 -6.00 5.02 -0.79
CA ALA A 76 -5.18 5.15 -1.99
C ALA A 76 -5.67 6.28 -2.90
N MET A 77 -7.00 6.40 -3.08
CA MET A 77 -7.62 7.48 -3.85
C MET A 77 -7.26 8.87 -3.33
N VAL A 78 -7.08 9.01 -2.01
CA VAL A 78 -6.69 10.28 -1.38
C VAL A 78 -5.17 10.47 -1.39
N SER A 79 -4.42 9.42 -1.07
CA SER A 79 -2.97 9.50 -0.86
C SER A 79 -2.20 9.73 -2.17
N ALA A 80 -2.64 9.14 -3.28
CA ALA A 80 -1.93 9.27 -4.56
C ALA A 80 -1.95 10.72 -5.10
N PRO A 81 -3.09 11.44 -5.18
CA PRO A 81 -3.12 12.85 -5.56
C PRO A 81 -2.32 13.76 -4.61
N ILE A 82 -2.35 13.48 -3.30
CA ILE A 82 -1.55 14.23 -2.32
C ILE A 82 -0.05 14.07 -2.62
N ALA A 83 0.40 12.85 -2.86
CA ALA A 83 1.80 12.58 -3.16
C ALA A 83 2.27 13.27 -4.45
N THR A 84 1.47 13.18 -5.52
CA THR A 84 1.90 13.60 -6.85
C THR A 84 1.59 15.06 -7.15
N MET A 85 0.36 15.52 -6.89
CA MET A 85 -0.09 16.86 -7.26
C MET A 85 0.28 17.91 -6.21
N LEU A 86 0.15 17.60 -4.91
CA LEU A 86 0.43 18.55 -3.84
C LEU A 86 1.91 18.55 -3.42
N LEU A 87 2.53 17.38 -3.32
CA LEU A 87 3.90 17.22 -2.84
C LEU A 87 4.93 17.00 -3.96
N GLY A 88 4.48 16.81 -5.20
CA GLY A 88 5.35 16.76 -6.37
C GLY A 88 6.22 15.50 -6.48
N LEU A 89 5.82 14.38 -5.85
CA LEU A 89 6.55 13.12 -5.94
C LEU A 89 6.55 12.62 -7.39
N LYS A 90 7.74 12.32 -7.90
CA LYS A 90 7.97 11.73 -9.23
C LYS A 90 8.87 10.53 -9.06
N VAL A 91 8.66 9.45 -9.79
CA VAL A 91 9.57 8.30 -9.77
C VAL A 91 9.68 7.73 -11.17
N PRO A 92 10.77 7.05 -11.52
CA PRO A 92 10.86 6.42 -12.83
C PRO A 92 9.92 5.20 -12.89
N TYR A 93 9.55 4.77 -14.10
CA TYR A 93 8.50 3.78 -14.31
C TYR A 93 8.84 2.40 -13.75
N GLU A 94 10.12 2.08 -13.54
CA GLU A 94 10.58 0.82 -12.94
C GLU A 94 10.11 0.68 -11.49
N LEU A 95 9.86 1.80 -10.79
CA LEU A 95 9.30 1.78 -9.44
C LEU A 95 7.77 1.75 -9.43
N GLY A 96 7.13 2.01 -10.57
CA GLY A 96 5.68 2.04 -10.70
C GLY A 96 5.06 0.70 -10.31
N GLY A 97 4.42 0.65 -9.14
CA GLY A 97 3.71 -0.54 -8.67
C GLY A 97 4.51 -1.53 -7.82
N LEU A 98 5.76 -1.21 -7.45
CA LEU A 98 6.52 -2.04 -6.49
C LEU A 98 5.99 -1.97 -5.05
N GLY A 99 5.40 -0.82 -4.67
CA GLY A 99 4.93 -0.60 -3.30
C GLY A 99 6.07 -0.61 -2.28
N LEU A 100 5.85 -1.27 -1.13
CA LEU A 100 6.86 -1.46 -0.08
C LEU A 100 7.69 -2.73 -0.25
N SER A 101 7.53 -3.46 -1.36
CA SER A 101 8.25 -4.72 -1.57
C SER A 101 9.76 -4.54 -1.49
N SER A 102 10.37 -5.28 -0.55
CA SER A 102 11.81 -5.30 -0.29
C SER A 102 12.43 -3.90 -0.08
N LEU A 103 11.61 -2.90 0.26
CA LEU A 103 12.04 -1.50 0.45
C LEU A 103 12.78 -0.88 -0.75
N ILE A 104 12.60 -1.41 -1.95
CA ILE A 104 13.31 -0.94 -3.16
C ILE A 104 12.96 0.52 -3.46
N ALA A 105 11.66 0.84 -3.45
CA ALA A 105 11.18 2.18 -3.73
C ALA A 105 11.68 3.25 -2.73
N PRO A 106 11.54 3.08 -1.39
CA PRO A 106 12.04 4.08 -0.44
C PRO A 106 13.56 4.23 -0.50
N LEU A 107 14.32 3.15 -0.72
CA LEU A 107 15.78 3.23 -0.87
C LEU A 107 16.18 3.99 -2.15
N ASN A 108 15.50 3.74 -3.27
CA ASN A 108 15.75 4.46 -4.51
C ASN A 108 15.39 5.95 -4.39
N ILE A 109 14.24 6.27 -3.81
CA ILE A 109 13.81 7.65 -3.58
C ILE A 109 14.80 8.39 -2.69
N LEU A 110 15.30 7.73 -1.63
CA LEU A 110 16.35 8.31 -0.77
C LEU A 110 17.63 8.59 -1.56
N ALA A 111 18.06 7.67 -2.43
CA ALA A 111 19.27 7.84 -3.22
C ALA A 111 19.16 8.94 -4.29
N VAL A 112 18.00 9.07 -4.94
CA VAL A 112 17.81 10.00 -6.08
C VAL A 112 17.28 11.37 -5.66
N GLN A 113 16.38 11.43 -4.67
CA GLN A 113 15.67 12.63 -4.24
C GLN A 113 16.00 13.06 -2.81
N GLY A 114 16.87 12.30 -2.13
CA GLY A 114 17.31 12.58 -0.77
C GLY A 114 16.22 12.40 0.28
N VAL A 115 16.53 12.88 1.48
CA VAL A 115 15.66 12.77 2.66
C VAL A 115 14.30 13.43 2.43
N ARG A 116 14.26 14.54 1.67
CA ARG A 116 13.00 15.23 1.36
C ARG A 116 12.04 14.35 0.56
N GLY A 117 12.53 13.66 -0.48
CA GLY A 117 11.71 12.73 -1.26
C GLY A 117 11.23 11.56 -0.43
N LEU A 118 12.10 10.99 0.41
CA LEU A 118 11.74 9.91 1.33
C LEU A 118 10.65 10.35 2.31
N MET A 119 10.76 11.55 2.87
CA MET A 119 9.74 12.08 3.79
C MET A 119 8.39 12.26 3.11
N VAL A 120 8.36 12.77 1.87
CA VAL A 120 7.13 12.82 1.07
C VAL A 120 6.53 11.43 0.92
N PHE A 121 7.33 10.45 0.52
CA PHE A 121 6.88 9.06 0.35
C PHE A 121 6.35 8.45 1.66
N ILE A 122 7.02 8.65 2.80
CA ILE A 122 6.57 8.13 4.09
C ILE A 122 5.26 8.80 4.53
N VAL A 123 5.17 10.12 4.40
CA VAL A 123 3.96 10.86 4.79
C VAL A 123 2.78 10.44 3.93
N SER A 124 2.93 10.44 2.60
CA SER A 124 1.83 10.15 1.67
C SER A 124 1.56 8.66 1.51
N GLY A 125 2.58 7.80 1.60
CA GLY A 125 2.47 6.36 1.35
C GLY A 125 2.24 5.52 2.60
N VAL A 126 2.59 6.03 3.79
CA VAL A 126 2.51 5.28 5.05
C VAL A 126 1.65 5.98 6.10
N LEU A 127 1.96 7.23 6.46
CA LEU A 127 1.30 7.89 7.60
C LEU A 127 -0.16 8.26 7.30
N ILE A 128 -0.39 9.04 6.24
CA ILE A 128 -1.74 9.46 5.81
C ILE A 128 -2.63 8.24 5.56
N PRO A 129 -2.25 7.27 4.70
CA PRO A 129 -3.10 6.11 4.44
C PRO A 129 -3.27 5.21 5.64
N GLY A 130 -2.27 5.07 6.52
CA GLY A 130 -2.39 4.31 7.76
C GLY A 130 -3.49 4.87 8.66
N VAL A 131 -3.55 6.19 8.83
CA VAL A 131 -4.61 6.86 9.61
C VAL A 131 -5.97 6.70 8.94
N ILE A 132 -6.08 6.99 7.64
CA ILE A 132 -7.36 6.87 6.90
C ILE A 132 -7.88 5.43 6.98
N THR A 133 -7.01 4.45 6.72
CA THR A 133 -7.38 3.03 6.74
C THR A 133 -7.82 2.60 8.13
N LEU A 134 -7.14 3.02 9.21
CA LEU A 134 -7.56 2.70 10.58
C LEU A 134 -8.93 3.25 10.92
N VAL A 135 -9.19 4.52 10.58
CA VAL A 135 -10.47 5.17 10.86
C VAL A 135 -11.58 4.46 10.09
N LEU A 136 -11.40 4.23 8.79
CA LEU A 136 -12.40 3.55 7.95
C LEU A 136 -12.60 2.10 8.37
N TYR A 137 -11.54 1.38 8.72
CA TYR A 137 -11.64 0.00 9.21
C TYR A 137 -12.45 -0.09 10.50
N ARG A 138 -12.27 0.84 11.44
CA ARG A 138 -13.10 0.92 12.65
C ARG A 138 -14.56 1.19 12.32
N VAL A 139 -14.85 2.09 11.38
CA VAL A 139 -16.22 2.40 10.95
C VAL A 139 -16.90 1.16 10.35
N ILE A 140 -16.25 0.45 9.43
CA ILE A 140 -16.85 -0.75 8.81
C ILE A 140 -16.98 -1.92 9.80
N LYS A 141 -16.09 -2.00 10.80
CA LYS A 141 -16.18 -2.99 11.89
C LYS A 141 -17.38 -2.70 12.79
N VAL A 142 -17.60 -1.44 13.18
CA VAL A 142 -18.79 -1.02 13.96
C VAL A 142 -20.08 -1.19 13.18
N ALA A 143 -20.06 -0.97 11.85
CA ALA A 143 -21.19 -1.23 10.96
C ALA A 143 -21.50 -2.74 10.77
N GLY A 144 -20.70 -3.64 11.36
CA GLY A 144 -20.89 -5.10 11.27
C GLY A 144 -20.55 -5.69 9.90
N TRP A 145 -19.86 -4.94 9.04
CA TRP A 145 -19.48 -5.40 7.70
C TRP A 145 -18.25 -6.32 7.71
N VAL A 146 -17.48 -6.26 8.79
CA VAL A 146 -16.25 -7.03 8.99
C VAL A 146 -16.27 -7.57 10.41
N LYS A 147 -15.87 -8.84 10.57
CA LYS A 147 -15.80 -9.51 11.86
C LYS A 147 -14.35 -9.57 12.34
N GLU A 148 -14.19 -9.86 13.63
CA GLU A 148 -12.86 -10.17 14.17
C GLU A 148 -12.33 -11.46 13.52
N ARG A 149 -11.05 -11.45 13.17
CA ARG A 149 -10.32 -12.55 12.50
C ARG A 149 -10.59 -12.68 10.99
N ASP A 150 -11.34 -11.76 10.38
CA ASP A 150 -11.51 -11.72 8.93
C ASP A 150 -10.18 -11.47 8.18
N LEU A 151 -9.15 -10.91 8.85
CA LEU A 151 -7.84 -10.63 8.29
C LEU A 151 -6.73 -11.54 8.84
N HIS A 152 -7.10 -12.59 9.57
CA HIS A 152 -6.16 -13.58 10.08
C HIS A 152 -5.51 -14.35 8.92
N LEU A 153 -4.18 -14.48 8.97
CA LEU A 153 -3.38 -15.23 8.03
C LEU A 153 -3.04 -16.58 8.66
N GLU A 154 -3.51 -17.65 8.03
CA GLU A 154 -3.04 -19.00 8.35
C GLU A 154 -1.69 -19.21 7.66
N VAL A 155 -0.62 -19.13 8.44
CA VAL A 155 0.72 -19.50 7.95
C VAL A 155 0.80 -21.03 8.02
N GLN A 156 0.64 -21.67 6.86
CA GLN A 156 0.82 -23.12 6.68
C GLN A 156 2.30 -23.49 6.59
#